data_AF-A0A3D1ZBS2-F1
#
_entry.id   AF-A0A3D1ZBS2-F1
#
_cell.length_a   1.000
_cell.length_b   1.000
_cell.length_c   1.000
_cell.angle_alpha   90.00
_cell.angle_beta   90.00
_cell.angle_gamma   90.00
#
_symmetry.space_group_name_H-M   'P 1'
#
loop_
_entity.id
_entity.type
_entity.pdbx_description
1 polymer ?
#
loop_
_entity_poly.entity_id
_entity_poly.type
_entity_poly.pdbx_seq_one_letter_code
_entity_poly.pdbx_strand_id
1 'polypeptide(L)' 'MDCREAEEQFVPYLLGAIDERERRLMDSHLESCGACSVALHSDGQTVASFAFELPQL' A
#
# COMPACT_ATOMS: atom_id res chain seq x y z
N MET A 1 -12.83 3.39 -6.12
CA MET A 1 -11.44 3.26 -6.53
C MET A 1 -11.32 2.00 -7.35
N ASP A 2 -10.71 2.12 -8.53
CA ASP A 2 -10.38 1.01 -9.43
C ASP A 2 -8.96 0.51 -9.15
N CYS A 3 -8.62 -0.71 -9.61
CA CYS A 3 -7.32 -1.33 -9.31
C CYS A 3 -6.12 -0.47 -9.71
N ARG A 4 -6.21 0.24 -10.84
CA ARG A 4 -5.14 1.14 -11.30
C ARG A 4 -4.92 2.30 -10.33
N GLU A 5 -6.01 2.94 -9.89
CA GLU A 5 -5.94 4.03 -8.91
C GLU A 5 -5.44 3.52 -7.55
N ALA A 6 -5.77 2.27 -7.20
CA ALA A 6 -5.23 1.63 -6.00
C ALA A 6 -3.71 1.42 -6.08
N GLU A 7 -3.21 0.85 -7.18
CA GLU A 7 -1.78 0.58 -7.41
C GLU A 7 -0.93 1.86 -7.33
N GLU A 8 -1.40 2.97 -7.90
CA GLU A 8 -0.71 4.27 -7.83
C GLU A 8 -0.60 4.81 -6.39
N GLN A 9 -1.48 4.34 -5.49
CA GLN A 9 -1.57 4.79 -4.11
C GLN A 9 -1.01 3.80 -3.08
N PHE A 10 -0.47 2.65 -3.50
CA PHE A 10 0.10 1.65 -2.58
C PHE A 10 1.25 2.18 -1.73
N VAL A 11 2.21 2.86 -2.36
CA VAL A 11 3.37 3.42 -1.66
C VAL A 11 2.96 4.44 -0.59
N PRO A 12 2.19 5.50 -0.90
CA PRO A 12 1.79 6.45 0.12
C PRO A 12 0.82 5.82 1.14
N TYR A 13 -0.02 4.84 0.76
CA TYR A 13 -0.84 4.08 1.71
C TYR A 13 0.02 3.35 2.75
N LEU A 14 1.06 2.61 2.30
CA LEU A 14 2.00 1.89 3.16
C LEU A 14 2.79 2.82 4.08
N LEU A 15 3.21 3.99 3.56
CA LEU A 15 3.92 5.01 4.33
C LEU A 15 3.00 5.85 5.23
N GLY A 16 1.69 5.64 5.16
CA GLY A 16 0.70 6.42 5.89
C GLY A 16 0.54 7.87 5.40
N ALA A 17 1.06 8.20 4.22
CA ALA A 17 1.13 9.52 3.61
C ALA A 17 -0.04 9.82 2.65
N ILE A 18 -1.22 9.29 2.94
CA ILE A 18 -2.47 9.59 2.22
C ILE A 18 -3.51 10.17 3.18
N ASP A 19 -4.50 10.86 2.63
CA ASP A 19 -5.58 11.42 3.43
C ASP A 19 -6.53 10.35 3.98
N GLU A 20 -7.26 10.66 5.05
CA GLU A 20 -8.18 9.72 5.71
C GLU A 20 -9.25 9.16 4.76
N ARG A 21 -9.76 10.00 3.85
CA ARG A 21 -10.75 9.60 2.85
C ARG A 21 -10.17 8.53 1.91
N GLU A 22 -8.95 8.73 1.44
CA GLU A 22 -8.28 7.82 0.52
C GLU A 22 -7.91 6.51 1.22
N ARG A 23 -7.49 6.60 2.49
CA ARG A 23 -7.25 5.41 3.32
C ARG A 23 -8.48 4.52 3.42
N ARG A 24 -9.65 5.09 3.73
CA ARG A 24 -10.90 4.32 3.81
C ARG A 24 -11.29 3.69 2.47
N LEU A 25 -11.07 4.38 1.36
CA LEU A 25 -11.33 3.85 0.02
C LEU A 25 -10.37 2.69 -0.30
N MET A 26 -9.11 2.82 0.07
CA MET A 26 -8.11 1.77 -0.10
C MET A 26 -8.45 0.54 0.75
N ASP A 27 -8.76 0.74 2.04
CA ASP A 27 -9.15 -0.34 2.95
C ASP A 27 -10.33 -1.15 2.38
N SER A 28 -11.40 -0.45 1.96
CA SER A 28 -12.57 -1.09 1.36
C SER A 28 -12.25 -1.80 0.03
N HIS A 29 -11.33 -1.25 -0.78
CA HIS A 29 -10.90 -1.89 -2.02
C HIS A 29 -10.10 -3.17 -1.74
N LEU A 30 -9.16 -3.15 -0.79
CA LEU A 30 -8.33 -4.30 -0.43
C LEU A 30 -9.14 -5.43 0.20
N GLU A 31 -10.21 -5.12 0.94
CA GLU A 31 -11.15 -6.12 1.47
C GLU A 31 -11.93 -6.85 0.37
N SER A 32 -12.17 -6.19 -0.77
CA SER A 32 -12.99 -6.73 -1.87
C SER A 32 -12.19 -7.20 -3.08
N CYS A 33 -10.93 -6.76 -3.22
CA CYS A 33 -10.05 -7.07 -4.36
C CYS A 33 -8.83 -7.88 -3.90
N GLY A 34 -8.94 -9.21 -4.03
CA GLY A 34 -7.83 -10.12 -3.69
C GLY A 34 -6.55 -9.89 -4.50
N ALA A 35 -6.67 -9.44 -5.76
CA ALA A 35 -5.50 -9.15 -6.60
C ALA A 35 -4.69 -7.96 -6.05
N CYS A 36 -5.36 -6.86 -5.70
CA CYS A 36 -4.71 -5.70 -5.12
C CYS A 36 -4.21 -5.97 -3.70
N SER A 37 -4.91 -6.80 -2.90
CA SER A 37 -4.44 -7.25 -1.60
C SER A 37 -3.10 -8.01 -1.70
N VAL A 38 -3.00 -8.96 -2.65
CA VAL A 38 -1.76 -9.70 -2.90
C VAL A 38 -0.64 -8.79 -3.42
N ALA A 39 -0.95 -7.90 -4.36
CA ALA A 39 0.01 -6.94 -4.90
C ALA A 39 0.57 -6.01 -3.81
N LEU A 40 -0.30 -5.46 -2.97
CA LEU A 40 0.10 -4.62 -1.84
C LEU A 40 0.97 -5.36 -0.84
N HIS A 41 0.68 -6.65 -0.56
CA HIS A 41 1.53 -7.46 0.32
C HIS A 41 2.93 -7.70 -0.26
N SER A 42 3.04 -7.92 -1.57
CA SER A 42 4.33 -8.06 -2.27
C SER A 42 5.14 -6.76 -2.23
N ASP A 43 4.47 -5.63 -2.48
CA ASP A 43 5.10 -4.31 -2.43
C ASP A 43 5.47 -3.92 -0.99
N GLY A 44 4.61 -4.24 -0.02
CA GLY A 44 4.89 -4.04 1.41
C GLY A 44 6.11 -4.83 1.88
N GLN A 45 6.30 -6.05 1.38
CA GLN A 45 7.49 -6.84 1.66
C GLN A 45 8.75 -6.20 1.05
N THR A 46 8.64 -5.65 -0.16
CA THR A 46 9.71 -4.92 -0.84
C THR A 46 10.09 -3.64 -0.07
N VAL A 47 9.12 -2.83 0.32
CA VAL A 47 9.34 -1.60 1.11
C VAL A 47 9.94 -1.93 2.49
N ALA A 48 9.45 -2.99 3.15
CA ALA A 48 10.02 -3.45 4.42
C ALA A 48 11.49 -3.87 4.27
N SER A 49 11.83 -4.61 3.21
CA SER A 49 13.23 -4.98 2.92
C SER A 49 14.13 -3.74 2.77
N PHE A 50 13.70 -2.71 2.03
CA PHE A 50 14.46 -1.47 1.91
C PHE A 50 14.58 -0.69 3.23
N ALA A 51 13.56 -0.70 4.07
CA ALA A 51 13.60 -0.05 5.39
C ALA A 51 14.62 -0.70 6.34
N PHE A 52 14.86 -2.02 6.21
CA PHE A 52 15.88 -2.74 6.98
C PHE A 52 17.31 -2.56 6.44
N GLU A 53 17.48 -2.25 5.16
CA GLU A 53 18.79 -2.01 4.54
C GLU A 53 19.34 -0.59 4.74
N LEU A 54 18.51 0.35 5.22
CA LEU A 54 18.97 1.65 5.66
C LEU A 54 19.69 1.52 7.02
N PRO A 55 20.90 2.10 7.21
CA PRO A 55 21.57 2.09 8.50
C PRO A 55 20.64 2.71 9.53
N GLN A 56 20.24 1.90 10.51
CA GLN A 56 19.43 2.35 11.64
C GLN A 56 20.39 3.20 12.49
N LEU A 57 20.31 4.52 12.34
CA LEU A 57 21.13 5.52 13.05
C LEU A 57 20.71 5.62 14.53
#